data_AF-A0A9D8KUU6-F1
#
_entry.id   AF-A0A9D8KUU6-F1
#
_cell.length_a   1.000
_cell.length_b   1.000
_cell.length_c   1.000
_cell.angle_alpha   90.00
_cell.angle_beta   90.00
_cell.angle_gamma   90.00
#
_symmetry.space_group_name_H-M   'P 1'
#
loop_
_entity.id
_entity.type
_entity.pdbx_description
1 polymer ?
#
loop_
_entity_poly.entity_id
_entity_poly.type
_entity_poly.pdbx_seq_one_letter_code
_entity_poly.pdbx_strand_id
1 'polypeptide(L)'
;MHYEGSCHCGRIAFAFESAEPIASAVSCNCSICRRRGSLLWFGPRSGFELKSDPAGLESYRFNSGHIDHHHCRVCGVAPFSEALDPRSG
;
A
#
# COMPACT_ATOMS: atom_id res chain seq x y z
N MET A 1 2.63 -16.63 -6.88
CA MET A 1 3.63 -15.64 -7.34
C MET A 1 4.02 -14.81 -6.15
N HIS A 2 5.32 -14.78 -5.86
CA HIS A 2 5.87 -14.05 -4.73
C HIS A 2 6.38 -12.68 -5.19
N TYR A 3 5.98 -11.63 -4.49
CA TYR A 3 6.43 -10.26 -4.72
C TYR A 3 6.99 -9.67 -3.43
N GLU A 4 8.07 -8.90 -3.56
CA GLU A 4 8.65 -8.14 -2.46
C GLU A 4 8.48 -6.65 -2.73
N GLY A 5 8.23 -5.88 -1.67
CA GLY A 5 8.10 -4.44 -1.75
C GLY A 5 8.70 -3.75 -0.53
N SER A 6 9.13 -2.51 -0.72
CA SER A 6 9.69 -1.70 0.35
C SER A 6 9.50 -0.20 0.09
N CYS A 7 9.62 0.60 1.15
CA CYS A 7 9.88 2.03 1.00
C CYS A 7 11.33 2.26 0.55
N HIS A 8 11.66 3.47 0.08
CA HIS A 8 13.00 3.80 -0.43
C HIS A 8 14.14 3.46 0.53
N CYS A 9 13.97 3.72 1.82
CA CYS A 9 15.03 3.48 2.82
C CYS A 9 14.98 2.06 3.44
N GLY A 10 14.14 1.15 2.95
CA GLY A 10 14.03 -0.23 3.43
C GLY A 10 13.41 -0.41 4.83
N ARG A 11 13.08 0.66 5.54
CA ARG A 11 12.49 0.58 6.90
C ARG A 11 11.10 -0.02 6.91
N ILE A 12 10.36 0.15 5.82
CA ILE A 12 9.13 -0.60 5.53
C ILE A 12 9.51 -1.64 4.48
N ALA A 13 9.26 -2.91 4.77
CA ALA A 13 9.43 -4.03 3.86
C ALA A 13 8.26 -5.00 4.03
N PHE A 14 7.77 -5.57 2.95
CA PHE A 14 6.68 -6.53 2.93
C PHE A 14 6.84 -7.53 1.79
N ALA A 15 6.15 -8.65 1.93
CA ALA A 15 5.97 -9.63 0.87
C ALA A 15 4.48 -9.74 0.53
N PHE A 16 4.20 -10.14 -0.72
CA PHE A 16 2.87 -10.39 -1.21
C PHE A 16 2.81 -11.69 -2.03
N GLU A 17 1.93 -12.60 -1.65
CA GLU A 17 1.61 -13.82 -2.39
C GLU A 17 0.33 -13.64 -3.20
N SER A 18 0.44 -13.82 -4.53
CA SER A 18 -0.70 -13.79 -5.45
C SER A 18 -0.84 -15.11 -6.20
N ALA A 19 -2.08 -15.59 -6.40
CA ALA A 19 -2.35 -16.76 -7.23
C ALA A 19 -2.02 -16.50 -8.72
N GLU A 20 -2.24 -15.25 -9.17
CA GLU A 20 -2.06 -14.81 -10.55
C GLU A 20 -1.05 -13.66 -10.64
N PRO A 21 -0.39 -13.47 -11.80
CA PRO A 21 0.52 -12.34 -11.98
C PRO A 21 -0.21 -10.99 -11.93
N ILE A 22 0.47 -9.95 -11.47
CA ILE A 22 -0.02 -8.57 -11.57
C ILE A 22 -0.04 -8.15 -13.05
N ALA A 23 -1.22 -8.27 -13.67
CA ALA A 23 -1.39 -8.01 -15.10
C ALA A 23 -1.75 -6.54 -15.42
N SER A 24 -2.27 -5.80 -14.45
CA SER A 24 -2.69 -4.41 -14.62
C SER A 24 -2.61 -3.62 -13.30
N ALA A 25 -2.64 -2.30 -13.41
CA ALA A 25 -2.68 -1.40 -12.27
C ALA A 25 -3.63 -0.21 -12.55
N VAL A 26 -4.10 0.43 -11.49
CA VAL A 26 -5.03 1.55 -11.52
C VAL A 26 -4.29 2.85 -11.27
N SER A 27 -4.41 3.79 -12.20
CA SER A 27 -4.02 5.19 -11.99
C SER A 27 -5.22 5.97 -11.43
N CYS A 28 -5.36 5.99 -10.10
CA CYS A 28 -6.47 6.68 -9.44
C CYS A 28 -6.29 8.20 -9.48
N ASN A 29 -7.38 8.92 -9.78
CA ASN A 29 -7.40 10.38 -9.92
C ASN A 29 -7.91 11.13 -8.67
N CYS A 30 -8.20 10.43 -7.58
CA CYS A 30 -8.64 11.07 -6.35
C CYS A 30 -7.55 12.00 -5.78
N SER A 31 -7.95 12.93 -4.92
CA SER A 31 -7.11 14.03 -4.49
C SER A 31 -5.79 13.58 -3.82
N ILE A 32 -5.79 12.48 -3.06
CA ILE A 32 -4.56 11.93 -2.46
C ILE A 32 -3.73 11.13 -3.48
N CYS A 33 -4.35 10.26 -4.29
CA CYS A 33 -3.65 9.42 -5.25
C CYS A 33 -2.97 10.23 -6.35
N ARG A 34 -3.64 11.27 -6.86
CA ARG A 34 -3.06 12.20 -7.83
C ARG A 34 -1.82 12.92 -7.29
N ARG A 35 -1.80 13.27 -5.99
CA ARG A 35 -0.64 13.90 -5.35
C ARG A 35 0.51 12.92 -5.13
N ARG A 36 0.21 11.65 -4.87
CA ARG A 36 1.21 10.58 -4.71
C ARG A 36 1.82 10.15 -6.05
N GLY A 37 1.04 10.16 -7.12
CA GLY A 37 1.49 9.73 -8.46
C GLY A 37 1.78 8.23 -8.58
N SER A 38 1.25 7.41 -7.67
CA SER A 38 1.46 5.96 -7.64
C SER A 38 0.46 5.21 -8.52
N LEU A 39 0.90 4.10 -9.12
CA LEU A 39 0.02 3.08 -9.68
C LEU A 39 -0.42 2.11 -8.58
N LEU A 40 -1.71 1.78 -8.55
CA LEU A 40 -2.31 0.96 -7.51
C LEU A 40 -2.63 -0.43 -8.04
N TRP A 41 -2.32 -1.44 -7.24
CA TRP A 41 -2.81 -2.79 -7.45
C TRP A 41 -3.49 -3.28 -6.16
N PHE A 42 -4.57 -4.05 -6.31
CA PHE A 42 -5.38 -4.51 -5.19
C PHE A 42 -5.24 -6.03 -5.07
N GLY A 43 -4.71 -6.48 -3.94
CA GLY A 43 -4.56 -7.89 -3.61
C GLY A 43 -5.33 -8.26 -2.34
N PRO A 44 -5.68 -9.54 -2.15
CA PRO A 44 -6.30 -10.00 -0.91
C PRO A 44 -5.37 -9.81 0.30
N ARG A 45 -5.94 -9.43 1.45
CA ARG A 45 -5.17 -9.27 2.70
C ARG A 45 -4.44 -10.54 3.13
N SER A 46 -5.00 -11.72 2.84
CA SER A 46 -4.39 -13.03 3.16
C SER A 46 -3.07 -13.28 2.44
N GLY A 47 -2.81 -12.60 1.33
CA GLY A 47 -1.54 -12.69 0.60
C GLY A 47 -0.46 -11.74 1.13
N PHE A 48 -0.81 -10.77 2.00
CA PHE A 48 0.10 -9.73 2.45
C PHE A 48 0.77 -10.06 3.78
N GLU A 49 2.09 -9.89 3.83
CA GLU A 49 2.90 -10.04 5.04
C GLU A 49 3.83 -8.84 5.22
N LEU A 50 3.67 -8.09 6.31
CA LEU A 50 4.61 -7.05 6.69
C LEU A 50 5.87 -7.69 7.31
N LYS A 51 7.04 -7.44 6.72
CA LYS A 51 8.34 -7.98 7.17
C LYS A 51 9.07 -7.04 8.14
N SER A 52 8.83 -5.74 8.03
CA SER A 52 9.40 -4.73 8.91
C SER A 52 8.59 -4.55 10.19
N ASP A 53 9.25 -4.01 11.22
CA ASP A 53 8.58 -3.58 12.46
C ASP A 53 7.48 -2.53 12.15
N PRO A 54 6.22 -2.75 12.57
CA PRO A 54 5.13 -1.78 12.48
C PRO A 54 5.48 -0.42 13.10
N ALA A 55 6.40 -0.38 14.06
CA ALA A 55 6.87 0.85 14.66
C ALA A 55 7.55 1.79 13.66
N GLY A 56 7.91 1.37 12.43
CA GLY A 56 8.41 2.23 11.34
C GLY A 56 7.32 2.79 10.41
N LEU A 57 6.08 2.37 10.61
CA LEU A 57 4.91 2.67 9.79
C LEU A 57 4.14 3.87 10.37
N GLU A 58 3.75 4.82 9.53
CA GLU A 58 2.77 5.85 9.87
C GLU A 58 1.55 5.72 8.95
N SER A 59 0.37 5.96 9.48
CA SER A 59 -0.89 5.81 8.73
C SER A 59 -1.61 7.16 8.64
N TYR A 60 -2.15 7.45 7.46
CA TYR A 60 -2.99 8.63 7.23
C TYR A 60 -4.37 8.19 6.75
N ARG A 61 -5.42 8.65 7.42
CA ARG A 61 -6.81 8.49 7.02
C ARG A 61 -7.37 9.85 6.61
N PHE A 62 -8.15 9.88 5.55
CA PHE A 62 -8.84 11.09 5.07
C PHE A 62 -10.24 10.72 4.56
N ASN A 63 -11.04 11.73 4.23
CA ASN A 63 -12.42 11.54 3.78
C ASN A 63 -13.24 10.73 4.81
N SER A 64 -13.89 9.63 4.39
CA SER A 64 -14.62 8.70 5.27
C SER A 64 -13.72 7.89 6.21
N GLY A 65 -12.40 7.92 6.00
CA GLY A 65 -11.44 7.21 6.85
C GLY A 65 -11.44 5.69 6.67
N HIS A 66 -11.94 5.17 5.54
CA HIS A 66 -12.01 3.73 5.26
C HIS A 66 -10.68 3.08 4.88
N ILE A 67 -9.70 3.88 4.46
CA ILE A 67 -8.41 3.39 3.95
C ILE A 67 -7.30 3.89 4.87
N ASP A 68 -6.51 2.96 5.37
CA ASP A 68 -5.25 3.24 6.05
C ASP A 68 -4.15 3.43 5.02
N HIS A 69 -3.73 4.68 4.81
CA HIS A 69 -2.64 4.97 3.89
C HIS A 69 -1.30 4.98 4.61
N HIS A 70 -0.58 3.86 4.50
CA HIS A 70 0.70 3.65 5.17
C HIS A 70 1.86 4.31 4.44
N HIS A 71 2.72 5.00 5.18
CA HIS A 71 3.90 5.67 4.67
C HIS A 71 5.07 5.62 5.65
N CYS A 72 6.27 5.75 5.11
CA CYS A 72 7.49 5.78 5.90
C CYS A 72 7.72 7.19 6.44
N ARG A 73 7.80 7.36 7.76
CA ARG A 73 8.13 8.65 8.38
C ARG A 73 9.52 9.19 8.02
N VAL A 74 10.42 8.31 7.56
CA VAL A 74 11.81 8.66 7.28
C VAL A 74 12.00 9.12 5.84
N CYS A 75 11.45 8.40 4.86
CA CYS A 75 11.63 8.72 3.44
C CYS A 75 10.35 9.19 2.72
N GLY A 76 9.21 9.24 3.41
CA GLY A 76 7.93 9.71 2.85
C GLY A 76 7.23 8.76 1.87
N VAL A 77 7.92 7.71 1.38
CA VAL A 77 7.32 6.74 0.46
C VAL A 77 6.15 6.02 1.13
N ALA A 78 5.04 5.90 0.39
CA ALA A 78 3.81 5.24 0.82
C ALA A 78 3.59 3.94 0.04
N PRO A 79 4.23 2.83 0.43
CA PRO A 79 4.39 1.68 -0.46
C PRO A 79 3.18 0.73 -0.44
N PHE A 80 2.25 0.85 0.52
CA PHE A 80 0.98 0.11 0.51
C PHE A 80 -0.13 0.87 1.25
N SER A 81 -1.36 0.37 1.17
CA SER A 81 -2.52 0.84 1.95
C SER A 81 -3.43 -0.35 2.25
N GLU A 82 -4.21 -0.28 3.32
CA GLU A 82 -5.14 -1.35 3.72
C GLU A 82 -6.56 -0.81 3.85
N ALA A 83 -7.55 -1.61 3.46
CA ALA A 83 -8.98 -1.28 3.53
C ALA A 83 -9.81 -2.56 3.65
N LEU A 84 -11.05 -2.45 4.11
CA LEU A 84 -11.98 -3.58 4.25
C LEU A 84 -12.61 -4.02 2.92
N ASP A 85 -12.85 -3.09 1.99
CA ASP A 85 -13.43 -3.37 0.66
C ASP A 85 -12.69 -2.52 -0.39
N PRO A 86 -12.27 -3.10 -1.54
CA PRO A 86 -11.61 -2.35 -2.61
C PRO A 86 -12.48 -1.24 -3.24
N ARG A 87 -13.79 -1.21 -2.96
CA ARG A 87 -14.76 -0.22 -3.47
C ARG A 87 -15.12 0.86 -2.45
N SER A 88 -14.58 0.83 -1.23
CA SER A 88 -14.96 1.77 -0.16
C SER A 88 -14.20 3.10 -0.17
N GLY A 89 -13.40 3.35 -1.22
CA GLY A 89 -12.63 4.59 -1.41
C GLY A 89 -13.44 5.82 -1.77
#